data_AF-A0A7D3X6I1-F1
#
_entry.id   AF-A0A7D3X6I1-F1
#
_cell.length_a   1.000
_cell.length_b   1.000
_cell.length_c   1.000
_cell.angle_alpha   90.00
_cell.angle_beta   90.00
_cell.angle_gamma   90.00
#
_symmetry.space_group_name_H-M   'P 1'
#
loop_
_entity.id
_entity.type
_entity.pdbx_description
1 polymer ?
#
loop_
_entity_poly.entity_id
_entity_poly.type
_entity_poly.pdbx_seq_one_letter_code
_entity_poly.pdbx_strand_id
1 'polypeptide(L)'
;MQLAQLQNADNTFLLAEMQGRLVGYALAAKNSTLGLAAASTAMAWQLEIKQLYIVEEWIGTGLGAALMRRCLDLAQAESCTAVVLGVWEHNERAKAFYQRFGFREVGEVAFKLGQDVQRDLIYRKGLAGRPS
;
A
#
# COMPACT_ATOMS: atom_id res chain seq x y z
N MET A 1 4.22 -18.68 4.03
CA MET A 1 4.11 -17.57 5.01
C MET A 1 5.50 -17.28 5.57
N GLN A 2 6.09 -16.14 5.22
CA GLN A 2 7.52 -15.87 5.38
C GLN A 2 7.78 -15.06 6.67
N LEU A 3 8.21 -15.74 7.74
CA LEU A 3 8.44 -15.20 9.09
C LEU A 3 9.30 -13.92 9.15
N ALA A 4 10.16 -13.69 8.16
CA ALA A 4 11.06 -12.53 8.10
C ALA A 4 10.32 -11.16 8.07
N GLN A 5 9.07 -11.11 7.59
CA GLN A 5 8.31 -9.85 7.57
C GLN A 5 7.84 -9.39 8.95
N LEU A 6 7.70 -10.31 9.92
CA LEU A 6 7.21 -9.99 11.27
C LEU A 6 8.28 -9.31 12.15
N GLN A 7 9.56 -9.45 11.79
CA GLN A 7 10.68 -8.95 12.60
C GLN A 7 11.26 -7.62 12.09
N ASN A 8 10.73 -7.06 11.01
CA ASN A 8 11.16 -5.75 10.54
C ASN A 8 10.39 -4.65 11.28
N ALA A 9 11.12 -3.84 12.05
CA ALA A 9 10.56 -2.71 12.82
C ALA A 9 9.84 -1.66 11.96
N ASP A 10 10.11 -1.63 10.66
CA ASP A 10 9.43 -0.72 9.72
C ASP A 10 8.07 -1.25 9.24
N ASN A 11 7.74 -2.52 9.50
CA ASN A 11 6.47 -3.12 9.11
C ASN A 11 5.40 -2.94 10.18
N THR A 12 4.20 -2.58 9.75
CA THR A 12 3.00 -2.50 10.60
C THR A 12 1.89 -3.34 9.98
N PHE A 13 1.30 -4.23 10.78
CA PHE A 13 0.11 -4.98 10.41
C PHE A 13 -1.13 -4.31 11.01
N LEU A 14 -2.11 -4.03 10.16
CA LEU A 14 -3.44 -3.58 10.58
C LEU A 14 -4.42 -4.71 10.32
N LEU A 15 -5.17 -5.12 11.34
CA LEU A 15 -6.12 -6.21 11.26
C LEU A 15 -7.55 -5.67 11.20
N ALA A 16 -8.37 -6.23 10.31
CA ALA A 16 -9.80 -5.98 10.26
C ALA A 16 -10.54 -7.19 10.83
N GLU A 17 -11.17 -7.00 11.98
CA GLU A 17 -11.99 -8.02 12.63
C GLU A 17 -13.47 -7.67 12.55
N MET A 18 -14.30 -8.68 12.31
CA MET A 18 -15.74 -8.56 12.30
C MET A 18 -16.35 -9.81 12.94
N GLN A 19 -17.26 -9.61 13.90
CA GLN A 19 -17.90 -10.70 14.66
C GLN A 19 -16.89 -11.69 15.27
N GLY A 20 -15.75 -11.18 15.77
CA GLY A 20 -14.69 -12.00 16.37
C GLY A 20 -13.87 -12.83 15.38
N ARG A 21 -13.97 -12.54 14.07
CA ARG A 21 -13.16 -13.19 13.02
C ARG A 21 -12.25 -12.18 12.34
N LEU A 22 -11.01 -12.59 12.07
CA LEU A 22 -10.12 -11.85 11.19
C LEU A 22 -10.61 -11.98 9.74
N VAL A 23 -11.07 -10.87 9.17
CA VAL A 23 -11.70 -10.83 7.83
C VAL A 23 -10.94 -9.95 6.84
N GLY A 24 -9.80 -9.42 7.24
CA GLY A 24 -8.93 -8.67 6.37
C GLY A 24 -7.72 -8.12 7.10
N TYR A 25 -6.76 -7.62 6.33
CA TYR A 25 -5.57 -6.99 6.88
C TYR A 25 -4.91 -6.04 5.88
N ALA A 26 -4.06 -5.17 6.40
CA ALA A 26 -3.09 -4.42 5.63
C ALA A 26 -1.68 -4.62 6.20
N LEU A 27 -0.70 -4.75 5.31
CA LEU A 27 0.72 -4.68 5.65
C LEU A 27 1.28 -3.38 5.10
N ALA A 28 1.69 -2.50 6.00
CA ALA A 28 2.36 -1.25 5.67
C ALA A 28 3.84 -1.31 6.04
N ALA A 29 4.71 -0.68 5.25
CA ALA A 29 6.13 -0.58 5.51
C ALA A 29 6.62 0.85 5.37
N LYS A 30 7.36 1.35 6.37
CA LYS A 30 8.00 2.67 6.32
C LYS A 30 9.25 2.65 5.44
N ASN A 31 9.77 3.85 5.16
CA ASN A 31 11.02 4.06 4.44
C ASN A 31 11.05 3.45 3.02
N SER A 32 9.88 3.34 2.37
CA SER A 32 9.81 2.69 1.06
C SER A 32 10.40 3.55 -0.04
N THR A 33 11.27 2.93 -0.83
CA THR A 33 11.86 3.52 -2.04
C THR A 33 11.01 3.29 -3.29
N LEU A 34 9.86 2.64 -3.18
CA LEU A 34 8.97 2.37 -4.31
C LEU A 34 8.55 3.67 -5.00
N GLY A 35 8.65 3.71 -6.33
CA GLY A 35 8.35 4.88 -7.14
C GLY A 35 9.38 6.01 -7.10
N LEU A 36 10.50 5.83 -6.38
CA LEU A 36 11.63 6.76 -6.46
C LEU A 36 12.58 6.34 -7.58
N ALA A 37 13.27 7.33 -8.17
CA ALA A 37 14.35 7.05 -9.11
C ALA A 37 15.50 6.32 -8.37
N ALA A 38 16.13 5.35 -9.04
CA ALA A 38 17.20 4.51 -8.45
C ALA A 38 18.40 5.31 -7.91
N ALA A 39 18.61 6.54 -8.37
CA ALA A 39 19.67 7.44 -7.92
C ALA A 39 19.27 8.35 -6.74
N SER A 40 18.07 8.20 -6.19
CA SER A 40 17.61 9.00 -5.04
C SER A 40 18.31 8.55 -3.76
N THR A 41 19.25 9.37 -3.28
CA THR A 41 19.92 9.21 -1.98
C THR A 41 19.14 9.83 -0.81
N ALA A 42 17.97 10.43 -1.09
CA ALA A 42 17.12 11.04 -0.08
C ALA A 42 16.44 9.98 0.80
N MET A 43 16.36 10.25 2.11
CA MET A 43 15.59 9.45 3.04
C MET A 43 14.13 9.41 2.57
N ALA A 44 13.61 8.20 2.33
CA ALA A 44 12.29 8.05 1.75
C ALA A 44 11.21 8.19 2.84
N TRP A 45 10.64 9.39 3.00
CA TRP A 45 9.48 9.61 3.88
C TRP A 45 8.19 9.12 3.23
N GLN A 46 8.14 7.83 2.89
CA GLN A 46 7.01 7.18 2.25
C GLN A 46 6.60 5.93 3.02
N LEU A 47 5.29 5.77 3.21
CA LEU A 47 4.70 4.51 3.65
C LEU A 47 4.28 3.71 2.42
N GLU A 48 4.69 2.46 2.33
CA GLU A 48 4.20 1.53 1.30
C GLU A 48 3.11 0.63 1.86
N ILE A 49 1.98 0.55 1.16
CA ILE A 49 0.98 -0.50 1.42
C ILE A 49 1.36 -1.71 0.57
N LYS A 50 2.06 -2.66 1.19
CA LYS A 50 2.52 -3.89 0.53
C LYS A 50 1.38 -4.85 0.24
N GLN A 51 0.42 -4.91 1.15
CA GLN A 51 -0.74 -5.81 1.06
C GLN A 51 -1.96 -5.11 1.64
N LEU A 52 -3.10 -5.29 1.00
CA LEU A 52 -4.41 -4.88 1.49
C LEU A 52 -5.44 -5.89 1.01
N TYR A 53 -5.89 -6.75 1.91
CA TYR A 53 -6.80 -7.84 1.58
C TYR A 53 -8.01 -7.83 2.50
N ILE A 54 -9.15 -8.13 1.92
CA ILE A 54 -10.41 -8.41 2.61
C ILE A 54 -10.90 -9.75 2.08
N VAL A 55 -11.36 -10.60 2.99
CA VAL A 55 -12.02 -11.86 2.68
C VAL A 55 -13.23 -11.58 1.78
N GLU A 56 -13.44 -12.39 0.74
CA GLU A 56 -14.32 -12.06 -0.39
C GLU A 56 -15.76 -11.73 0.05
N GLU A 57 -16.30 -12.49 1.00
CA GLU A 57 -17.63 -12.34 1.57
C GLU A 57 -17.84 -11.00 2.29
N TRP A 58 -16.75 -10.31 2.65
CA TRP A 58 -16.75 -9.03 3.35
C TRP A 58 -16.42 -7.86 2.44
N ILE A 59 -16.23 -8.09 1.14
CA ILE A 59 -16.07 -7.01 0.16
C ILE A 59 -17.36 -6.19 0.07
N GLY A 60 -17.22 -4.86 -0.05
CA GLY A 60 -18.37 -3.95 -0.17
C GLY A 60 -18.94 -3.48 1.18
N THR A 61 -18.52 -4.09 2.29
CA THR A 61 -18.96 -3.71 3.66
C THR A 61 -18.31 -2.43 4.19
N GLY A 62 -17.33 -1.87 3.47
CA GLY A 62 -16.54 -0.71 3.89
C GLY A 62 -15.26 -1.05 4.64
N LEU A 63 -14.99 -2.31 4.98
CA LEU A 63 -13.78 -2.72 5.71
C LEU A 63 -12.47 -2.38 4.97
N GLY A 64 -12.41 -2.60 3.65
CA GLY A 64 -11.25 -2.21 2.85
C GLY A 64 -11.01 -0.70 2.88
N ALA A 65 -12.09 0.09 2.87
CA ALA A 65 -12.00 1.54 2.99
C ALA A 65 -11.54 1.97 4.40
N ALA A 66 -11.96 1.26 5.45
CA ALA A 66 -11.50 1.49 6.81
C ALA A 66 -10.01 1.20 6.97
N LEU A 67 -9.53 0.04 6.47
CA LEU A 67 -8.10 -0.29 6.47
C LEU A 67 -7.26 0.73 5.69
N MET A 68 -7.70 1.12 4.49
CA MET A 68 -7.01 2.15 3.72
C MET A 68 -6.91 3.47 4.49
N ARG A 69 -8.00 3.94 5.12
CA ARG A 69 -7.96 5.15 5.97
C ARG A 69 -6.96 4.99 7.11
N ARG A 70 -6.93 3.84 7.77
CA ARG A 70 -5.94 3.56 8.82
C ARG A 70 -4.50 3.57 8.32
N CYS A 71 -4.23 3.08 7.12
CA CYS A 71 -2.90 3.22 6.49
C CYS A 71 -2.55 4.70 6.24
N LEU A 72 -3.51 5.52 5.79
CA LEU A 72 -3.29 6.95 5.57
C LEU A 72 -3.08 7.70 6.90
N ASP A 73 -3.82 7.34 7.95
CA ASP A 73 -3.65 7.89 9.31
C ASP A 73 -2.25 7.54 9.85
N LEU A 74 -1.84 6.28 9.70
CA LEU A 74 -0.51 5.79 10.10
C LEU A 74 0.59 6.57 9.38
N ALA A 75 0.48 6.75 8.07
CA ALA A 75 1.47 7.50 7.30
C ALA A 75 1.60 8.95 7.79
N GLN A 76 0.48 9.61 8.11
CA GLN A 76 0.50 10.97 8.67
C GLN A 76 1.13 11.02 10.06
N ALA A 77 0.78 10.08 10.94
CA ALA A 77 1.36 10.00 12.29
C ALA A 77 2.89 9.79 12.25
N GLU A 78 3.36 9.05 11.25
CA GLU A 78 4.77 8.78 10.99
C GLU A 78 5.46 9.88 10.17
N SER A 79 4.82 11.05 9.99
CA SER A 79 5.34 12.18 9.22
C SER A 79 5.76 11.84 7.78
N CYS A 80 5.13 10.83 7.17
CA CYS A 80 5.37 10.49 5.77
C CYS A 80 4.81 11.60 4.86
N THR A 81 5.55 11.89 3.80
CA THR A 81 5.16 12.84 2.74
C THR A 81 4.28 12.20 1.67
N ALA A 82 4.23 10.87 1.62
CA ALA A 82 3.42 10.12 0.67
C ALA A 82 3.08 8.71 1.14
N VAL A 83 2.06 8.14 0.52
CA VAL A 83 1.77 6.70 0.53
C VAL A 83 1.91 6.16 -0.88
N VAL A 84 2.56 5.01 -1.02
CA VAL A 84 2.80 4.33 -2.29
C VAL A 84 2.32 2.88 -2.24
N LEU A 85 2.00 2.31 -3.40
CA LEU A 85 1.66 0.90 -3.54
C LEU A 85 1.88 0.42 -4.97
N GLY A 86 2.12 -0.88 -5.13
CA GLY A 86 2.05 -1.56 -6.42
C GLY A 86 0.64 -2.11 -6.66
N VAL A 87 0.17 -2.04 -7.90
CA VAL A 87 -1.08 -2.67 -8.33
C VAL A 87 -0.90 -3.29 -9.70
N TRP A 88 -1.25 -4.58 -9.82
CA TRP A 88 -1.17 -5.29 -11.09
C TRP A 88 -2.00 -4.59 -12.17
N GLU A 89 -1.42 -4.43 -13.37
CA GLU A 89 -1.98 -3.62 -14.46
C GLU A 89 -3.41 -4.02 -14.86
N HIS A 90 -3.77 -5.29 -14.73
CA HIS A 90 -5.09 -5.81 -15.08
C HIS A 90 -6.11 -5.79 -13.93
N ASN A 91 -5.72 -5.34 -12.73
CA ASN A 91 -6.61 -5.28 -11.58
C ASN A 91 -7.45 -3.99 -11.55
N GLU A 92 -8.36 -3.84 -12.50
CA GLU A 92 -9.23 -2.64 -12.64
C GLU A 92 -9.98 -2.29 -11.36
N ARG A 93 -10.42 -3.32 -10.61
CA ARG A 93 -11.14 -3.15 -9.34
C ARG A 93 -10.27 -2.46 -8.29
N ALA A 94 -9.02 -2.90 -8.13
CA ALA A 94 -8.09 -2.31 -7.19
C ALA A 94 -7.66 -0.90 -7.65
N LYS A 95 -7.39 -0.71 -8.95
CA LYS A 95 -7.05 0.61 -9.52
C LYS A 95 -8.14 1.64 -9.22
N ALA A 96 -9.41 1.30 -9.49
CA ALA A 96 -10.55 2.17 -9.18
C ALA A 96 -10.69 2.42 -7.67
N PHE A 97 -10.48 1.39 -6.84
CA PHE A 97 -10.49 1.54 -5.39
C PHE A 97 -9.43 2.55 -4.91
N TYR A 98 -8.18 2.43 -5.35
CA TYR A 98 -7.10 3.34 -4.95
C TYR A 98 -7.30 4.76 -5.47
N GLN A 99 -7.78 4.92 -6.72
CA GLN A 99 -8.07 6.24 -7.30
C GLN A 99 -9.11 7.01 -6.47
N ARG A 100 -10.11 6.33 -5.90
CA ARG A 100 -11.10 6.96 -4.99
C ARG A 100 -10.49 7.54 -3.72
N PHE A 101 -9.34 7.03 -3.30
CA PHE A 101 -8.56 7.59 -2.18
C PHE A 101 -7.58 8.68 -2.63
N GLY A 102 -7.57 9.04 -3.92
CA GLY A 102 -6.72 10.08 -4.49
C GLY A 102 -5.30 9.60 -4.80
N PHE A 103 -5.09 8.29 -4.94
CA PHE A 103 -3.86 7.76 -5.53
C PHE A 103 -3.84 8.03 -7.04
N ARG A 104 -2.65 8.26 -7.57
CA ARG A 104 -2.39 8.44 -9.00
C ARG A 104 -1.22 7.57 -9.41
N GLU A 105 -1.26 7.07 -10.64
CA GLU A 105 -0.15 6.33 -11.24
C GLU A 105 1.06 7.27 -11.40
N VAL A 106 2.25 6.78 -11.06
CA VAL A 106 3.52 7.53 -11.15
C VAL A 106 4.64 6.74 -11.84
N GLY A 107 4.38 5.50 -12.24
CA GLY A 107 5.34 4.63 -12.91
C GLY A 107 4.88 3.19 -12.90
N GLU A 108 5.78 2.28 -13.29
CA GLU A 108 5.53 0.85 -13.35
C GLU A 108 6.83 0.07 -13.08
N VAL A 109 6.68 -1.18 -12.65
CA VAL A 109 7.75 -2.16 -12.54
C VAL A 109 7.35 -3.39 -13.35
N ALA A 110 8.13 -3.67 -14.39
CA ALA A 110 7.96 -4.89 -15.18
C ALA A 110 8.62 -6.07 -14.46
N PHE A 111 7.93 -7.21 -14.44
CA PHE A 111 8.44 -8.48 -13.95
C PHE A 111 8.09 -9.60 -14.94
N LYS A 112 8.89 -10.68 -14.93
CA LYS A 112 8.64 -11.85 -15.77
C LYS A 112 7.88 -12.91 -14.97
N LEU A 113 6.76 -13.37 -15.52
CA LEU A 113 6.03 -14.54 -15.05
C LEU A 113 6.14 -15.63 -16.11
N GLY A 114 7.13 -16.53 -15.95
CA GLY A 114 7.49 -17.47 -17.01
C GLY A 114 8.07 -16.73 -18.22
N GLN A 115 7.37 -16.81 -19.37
CA GLN A 115 7.75 -16.10 -20.60
C GLN A 115 7.03 -14.76 -20.76
N ASP A 116 5.96 -14.52 -19.99
CA ASP A 116 5.15 -13.32 -20.11
C ASP A 116 5.73 -12.18 -19.26
N VAL A 117 5.83 -11.00 -19.86
CA VAL A 117 6.15 -9.77 -19.13
C VAL A 117 4.85 -9.20 -18.60
N GLN A 118 4.77 -9.05 -17.28
CA GLN A 118 3.67 -8.46 -16.54
C GLN A 118 4.17 -7.17 -15.86
N ARG A 119 3.24 -6.28 -15.50
CA ARG A 119 3.59 -5.01 -14.86
C ARG A 119 2.77 -4.77 -13.60
N ASP A 120 3.46 -4.31 -12.57
CA ASP A 120 2.84 -3.63 -11.46
C ASP A 120 2.93 -2.12 -11.70
N LEU A 121 1.78 -1.47 -11.78
CA LEU A 121 1.69 -0.02 -11.79
C LEU A 121 1.99 0.49 -10.38
N ILE A 122 2.77 1.56 -10.29
CA ILE A 122 3.08 2.22 -9.03
C ILE A 122 2.10 3.38 -8.85
N TYR A 123 1.31 3.30 -7.79
CA TYR A 123 0.36 4.33 -7.40
C TYR A 123 0.90 5.09 -6.20
N ARG A 124 0.76 6.42 -6.24
CA ARG A 124 1.20 7.34 -5.18
C ARG A 124 0.09 8.31 -4.79
N LYS A 125 -0.02 8.56 -3.50
CA LYS A 125 -0.81 9.64 -2.92
C LYS A 125 0.12 10.54 -2.11
N GLY A 126 0.23 11.80 -2.51
CA GLY A 126 0.90 12.81 -1.68
C GLY A 126 0.11 13.09 -0.41
N LEU A 127 0.81 13.22 0.72
CA LEU A 127 0.26 13.66 1.99
C LEU A 127 0.71 15.09 2.26
N ALA A 128 -0.12 15.85 2.98
CA ALA A 128 0.33 17.12 3.52
C ALA A 128 1.20 16.83 4.75
N GLY A 129 2.52 17.01 4.63
CA GLY A 129 3.44 17.00 5.79
C GLY A 129 4.85 17.37 5.33
N ARG A 130 5.59 18.31 5.96
CA ARG A 130 5.38 19.18 7.14
C ARG A 130 5.01 20.62 6.73
N PRO A 131 4.28 21.41 7.54
CA PRO A 131 4.56 22.84 7.58
C PRO A 131 5.99 23.02 8.11
N SER A 132 6.80 23.70 7.32
CA SER A 132 8.11 24.23 7.68
C SER A 132 8.14 24.89 9.05
#